data_AF-A0A1S8Y6I7-F1
#
_entry.id   AF-A0A1S8Y6I7-F1
#
_cell.length_a   1.000
_cell.length_b   1.000
_cell.length_c   1.000
_cell.angle_alpha   90.00
_cell.angle_beta   90.00
_cell.angle_gamma   90.00
#
_symmetry.space_group_name_H-M   'P 1'
#
loop_
_entity.id
_entity.type
_entity.pdbx_description
1 polymer ?
#
loop_
_entity_poly.entity_id
_entity_poly.type
_entity_poly.pdbx_seq_one_letter_code
_entity_poly.pdbx_strand_id
1 'polypeptide(L)'
;MSNDNAHVESLFRTLKYVPAWPEKGFSTLEEARAWVKRFVNWYNEEHRHSGIRYVTPCQRHSGETRILLAQRKLVYEAVKELNPSRCSGAIRGV
;
A
#
# COMPACT_ATOMS: atom_id res chain seq x y z
N MET A 1 12.17 26.01 1.45
CA MET A 1 11.93 24.93 0.48
C MET A 1 10.81 24.07 1.04
N SER A 2 9.60 24.20 0.49
CA SER A 2 8.40 23.59 1.05
C SER A 2 8.41 22.07 0.81
N ASN A 3 8.27 21.34 1.90
CA ASN A 3 8.12 19.88 1.96
C ASN A 3 6.73 19.41 1.47
N ASP A 4 5.80 20.32 1.16
CA ASP A 4 4.45 19.95 0.72
C ASP A 4 4.47 19.20 -0.62
N ASN A 5 5.46 19.48 -1.47
CA ASN A 5 5.59 18.77 -2.74
C ASN A 5 6.13 17.35 -2.59
N ALA A 6 6.79 16.99 -1.47
CA ALA A 6 7.42 15.67 -1.34
C ALA A 6 6.39 14.52 -1.31
N HIS A 7 5.25 14.74 -0.64
CA HIS A 7 4.16 13.76 -0.59
C HIS A 7 3.49 13.60 -1.95
N VAL A 8 3.27 14.71 -2.64
CA VAL A 8 2.66 14.75 -3.98
C VAL A 8 3.60 14.14 -5.02
N GLU A 9 4.90 14.44 -4.96
CA GLU A 9 5.94 13.84 -5.79
C GLU A 9 6.04 12.32 -5.59
N SER A 10 5.97 11.85 -4.34
CA SER A 10 5.96 10.42 -4.02
C SER A 10 4.76 9.73 -4.66
N LEU A 11 3.56 10.33 -4.58
CA LEU A 11 2.36 9.82 -5.23
C LEU A 11 2.51 9.76 -6.76
N PHE A 12 3.01 10.83 -7.39
CA PHE A 12 3.23 10.87 -8.84
C PHE A 12 4.28 9.85 -9.29
N ARG A 13 5.30 9.60 -8.47
CA ARG A 13 6.25 8.52 -8.71
C ARG A 13 5.56 7.17 -8.66
N THR A 14 4.78 6.85 -7.62
CA THR A 14 4.04 5.59 -7.58
C THR A 14 3.12 5.41 -8.79
N LEU A 15 2.44 6.49 -9.19
CA LEU A 15 1.52 6.51 -10.32
C LEU A 15 2.22 6.19 -11.65
N LYS A 16 3.42 6.71 -11.89
CA LYS A 16 4.18 6.48 -13.14
C LYS A 16 4.86 5.11 -13.21
N TYR A 17 5.14 4.50 -12.06
CA TYR A 17 5.89 3.24 -11.98
C TYR A 17 5.00 2.02 -11.72
N VAL A 18 3.68 2.19 -11.61
CA VAL A 18 2.75 1.06 -11.53
C VAL A 18 2.69 0.34 -12.89
N PRO A 19 2.64 -1.00 -12.94
CA PRO A 19 2.57 -1.74 -14.21
C PRO A 19 1.38 -1.38 -15.11
N ALA A 20 0.32 -0.82 -14.53
CA ALA A 20 -0.87 -0.38 -15.25
C ALA A 20 -0.75 1.01 -15.91
N TRP A 21 0.41 1.68 -15.80
CA TRP A 21 0.67 2.96 -16.45
C TRP A 21 0.64 2.80 -17.98
N PRO A 22 -0.11 3.63 -18.71
CA PRO A 22 -0.18 3.53 -20.16
C PRO A 22 1.07 4.12 -20.81
N GLU A 23 1.93 3.28 -21.35
CA GLU A 23 3.19 3.69 -22.00
C GLU A 23 2.97 4.67 -23.17
N LYS A 24 1.87 4.50 -23.91
CA LYS A 24 1.49 5.38 -25.04
C LYS A 24 0.75 6.65 -24.60
N GLY A 25 0.52 6.84 -23.31
CA GLY A 25 -0.30 7.94 -22.79
C GLY A 25 -1.81 7.74 -23.02
N PHE A 26 -2.56 8.84 -22.98
CA PHE A 26 -4.02 8.88 -23.17
C PHE A 26 -4.37 9.63 -24.45
N SER A 27 -5.36 9.14 -25.20
CA SER A 27 -5.82 9.79 -26.43
C SER A 27 -6.82 10.90 -26.15
N THR A 28 -7.55 10.82 -25.03
CA THR A 28 -8.54 11.82 -24.61
C THR A 28 -8.40 12.19 -23.13
N LEU A 29 -8.96 13.33 -22.75
CA LEU A 29 -9.00 13.76 -21.35
C LEU A 29 -9.88 12.83 -20.51
N GLU A 30 -10.95 12.30 -21.10
CA GLU A 30 -11.89 11.38 -20.50
C GLU A 30 -11.20 10.07 -20.12
N GLU A 31 -10.37 9.52 -21.01
CA GLU A 31 -9.55 8.33 -20.74
C GLU A 31 -8.57 8.59 -19.59
N ALA A 32 -7.88 9.73 -19.60
CA ALA A 32 -6.95 10.11 -18.54
C ALA A 32 -7.67 10.20 -17.18
N ARG A 33 -8.83 10.87 -17.13
CA ARG A 33 -9.65 10.98 -15.90
C ARG A 33 -10.13 9.62 -15.41
N ALA A 34 -10.61 8.77 -16.32
CA ALA A 34 -11.09 7.43 -15.98
C ALA A 34 -9.94 6.57 -15.42
N TRP A 35 -8.76 6.64 -16.02
CA TRP A 35 -7.59 5.92 -15.54
C TRP A 35 -7.13 6.43 -14.17
N VAL A 36 -7.00 7.75 -13.99
CA VAL A 36 -6.61 8.34 -12.69
C VAL A 36 -7.60 7.97 -11.60
N LYS A 37 -8.91 7.96 -11.89
CA LYS A 37 -9.94 7.52 -10.94
C LYS A 37 -9.72 6.06 -10.50
N ARG A 38 -9.44 5.15 -11.45
CA ARG A 38 -9.13 3.75 -11.13
C ARG A 38 -7.85 3.62 -10.31
N PHE A 39 -6.81 4.37 -10.68
CA PHE A 39 -5.56 4.39 -9.94
C PHE A 39 -5.76 4.85 -8.49
N VAL A 40 -6.51 5.93 -8.26
CA VAL A 40 -6.79 6.46 -6.91
C VAL A 40 -7.57 5.45 -6.08
N ASN A 41 -8.56 4.78 -6.67
CA ASN A 41 -9.30 3.72 -5.98
C ASN A 41 -8.36 2.58 -5.56
N TRP A 42 -7.58 2.06 -6.50
CA TRP A 42 -6.60 1.01 -6.21
C TRP A 42 -5.57 1.44 -5.15
N TYR A 43 -5.02 2.65 -5.24
CA TYR A 43 -4.02 3.18 -4.32
C TYR A 43 -4.54 3.24 -2.87
N ASN A 44 -5.80 3.64 -2.69
CA ASN A 44 -6.42 3.85 -1.38
C ASN A 44 -7.05 2.58 -0.79
N GLU A 45 -7.61 1.70 -1.62
CA GLU A 45 -8.43 0.57 -1.17
C GLU A 45 -7.72 -0.78 -1.28
N GLU A 46 -6.72 -0.91 -2.15
CA GLU A 46 -6.11 -2.21 -2.48
C GLU A 46 -4.60 -2.23 -2.25
N HIS A 47 -3.89 -1.18 -2.66
CA HIS A 47 -2.44 -1.11 -2.54
C HIS A 47 -2.02 -0.97 -1.08
N ARG A 48 -1.20 -1.91 -0.61
CA ARG A 48 -0.66 -1.92 0.76
C ARG A 48 0.70 -1.24 0.80
N HIS A 49 0.86 -0.30 1.71
CA HIS A 49 2.02 0.58 1.74
C HIS A 49 2.97 0.21 2.88
N SER A 50 4.24 -0.03 2.56
CA SER A 50 5.26 -0.40 3.54
C SER A 50 5.44 0.67 4.63
N GLY A 51 5.34 1.96 4.26
CA GLY A 51 5.44 3.09 5.19
C GLY A 51 4.34 3.14 6.27
N ILE A 52 3.24 2.42 6.07
CA ILE A 52 2.15 2.26 7.06
C ILE A 52 1.94 0.79 7.42
N ARG A 53 3.03 0.01 7.51
CA ARG A 53 2.99 -1.41 7.91
C ARG A 53 2.12 -2.29 7.02
N TYR A 54 2.13 -2.04 5.71
CA TYR A 54 1.39 -2.83 4.73
C TYR A 54 -0.12 -2.94 5.04
N VAL A 55 -0.74 -1.83 5.44
CA VAL A 55 -2.20 -1.64 5.34
C VAL A 55 -2.52 -0.68 4.20
N THR A 56 -3.78 -0.60 3.79
CA THR A 56 -4.20 0.37 2.78
C THR A 56 -4.41 1.75 3.43
N PRO A 57 -4.30 2.86 2.68
CA PRO A 57 -4.56 4.19 3.21
C PRO A 57 -5.97 4.32 3.79
N CYS A 58 -6.98 3.69 3.17
CA CYS A 58 -8.34 3.68 3.68
C CYS A 58 -8.42 2.97 5.04
N GLN A 59 -7.83 1.77 5.18
CA GLN A 59 -7.75 1.03 6.47
C GLN A 59 -6.99 1.79 7.56
N ARG A 60 -6.02 2.63 7.16
CA ARG A 60 -5.31 3.51 8.08
C ARG A 60 -6.22 4.63 8.58
N HIS A 61 -6.98 5.23 7.67
CA HIS A 61 -7.88 6.33 7.96
C HIS A 61 -9.11 5.90 8.76
N SER A 62 -9.68 4.72 8.45
CA SER A 62 -10.82 4.13 9.18
C SER A 62 -10.45 3.61 10.58
N GLY A 63 -9.16 3.57 10.92
CA GLY A 63 -8.68 3.10 12.22
C GLY A 63 -8.56 1.57 12.36
N GLU A 64 -8.86 0.81 11.30
CA GLU A 64 -8.80 -0.67 11.27
C GLU A 64 -7.39 -1.23 11.49
N THR A 65 -6.36 -0.40 11.32
CA THR A 65 -4.95 -0.79 11.44
C THR A 65 -4.65 -1.62 12.68
N ARG A 66 -5.20 -1.25 13.85
CA ARG A 66 -4.92 -1.98 15.11
C ARG A 66 -5.41 -3.42 15.06
N ILE A 67 -6.61 -3.63 14.54
CA ILE A 67 -7.24 -4.96 14.47
C ILE A 67 -6.47 -5.82 13.47
N LEU A 68 -6.16 -5.27 12.29
CA LEU A 68 -5.42 -5.97 11.24
C LEU A 68 -4.02 -6.40 11.70
N LEU A 69 -3.31 -5.54 12.41
CA LEU A 69 -1.97 -5.85 12.92
C LEU A 69 -2.01 -6.89 14.04
N ALA A 70 -3.03 -6.84 14.92
CA ALA A 70 -3.23 -7.87 15.94
C ALA A 70 -3.51 -9.24 15.31
N GLN A 71 -4.40 -9.31 14.32
CA GLN A 71 -4.67 -10.55 13.58
C GLN A 71 -3.41 -11.08 12.88
N ARG A 72 -2.64 -10.19 12.25
CA ARG A 72 -1.39 -10.57 11.58
C ARG A 72 -0.37 -11.14 12.56
N LYS A 73 -0.28 -10.59 13.78
CA LYS A 73 0.61 -11.11 14.83
C LYS A 73 0.27 -12.56 15.17
N LEU A 74 -1.00 -12.89 15.37
CA LEU A 74 -1.43 -14.25 15.68
C LEU A 74 -1.05 -15.25 14.59
N VAL A 75 -1.21 -14.86 13.31
CA VAL A 75 -0.81 -15.72 12.18
C VAL A 75 0.69 -15.98 12.19
N TYR A 76 1.51 -14.95 12.42
CA TYR A 76 2.96 -15.14 12.49
C TYR A 76 3.41 -15.96 13.70
N GLU A 77 2.75 -15.82 14.84
CA GLU A 77 3.02 -16.64 16.04
C GLU A 77 2.72 -18.11 15.74
N ALA A 78 1.56 -18.42 15.16
CA ALA A 78 1.20 -19.77 14.75
C ALA A 78 2.20 -20.36 13.73
N VAL A 79 2.61 -19.59 12.72
CA VAL A 79 3.61 -20.04 11.73
C VAL A 79 4.97 -20.32 12.39
N LYS A 80 5.36 -19.49 13.36
CA LYS A 80 6.62 -19.65 14.09
C LYS A 80 6.61 -20.91 14.96
N GLU A 81 5.49 -21.22 15.62
CA GLU A 81 5.32 -22.45 16.37
C GLU A 81 5.40 -23.69 15.48
N LEU A 82 4.80 -23.64 14.29
CA LEU A 82 4.81 -24.75 13.33
C LEU A 82 6.17 -24.95 12.66
N ASN A 83 6.95 -23.89 12.44
CA ASN A 83 8.23 -23.95 11.72
C ASN A 83 9.36 -23.17 12.41
N PRO A 84 9.80 -23.59 13.62
CA PRO A 84 10.78 -22.81 14.39
C PRO A 84 12.12 -22.62 13.69
N SER A 85 12.57 -23.61 12.91
CA SER A 85 13.83 -23.56 12.15
C SER A 85 13.84 -22.50 11.04
N ARG A 86 12.67 -22.13 10.50
CA ARG A 86 12.53 -21.08 9.48
C ARG A 86 12.28 -19.69 10.08
N CYS A 87 11.93 -19.62 11.37
CA CYS A 87 11.46 -18.42 12.04
C CYS A 87 12.25 -18.15 13.35
N SER A 88 13.55 -17.92 13.22
CA SER A 88 14.45 -17.66 14.35
C SER A 88 14.36 -16.23 14.93
N GLY A 89 13.79 -15.28 14.19
CA GLY A 89 13.69 -13.87 14.60
C GLY A 89 12.42 -13.51 15.38
N ALA A 90 12.42 -12.29 15.94
CA ALA A 90 11.20 -11.62 16.41
C ALA A 90 10.32 -11.21 15.22
N ILE A 91 9.00 -11.25 15.39
CA ILE A 91 8.04 -10.83 14.36
C ILE A 91 8.15 -9.31 14.20
N ARG A 92 8.43 -8.83 12.99
CA ARG A 92 8.61 -7.40 12.68
C ARG A 92 7.38 -6.86 11.94
N GLY A 93 7.03 -5.60 12.18
CA GLY A 93 6.00 -4.91 11.39
C GLY A 93 4.56 -5.32 11.67
N VAL A 94 4.32 -5.94 12.83
CA VAL A 94 3.01 -6.10 13.48
C VAL A 94 2.87 -5.07 14.59
#